data_AF-A0A524IH13-F1
#
_entry.id   AF-A0A524IH13-F1
#
_cell.length_a   1.000
_cell.length_b   1.000
_cell.length_c   1.000
_cell.angle_alpha   90.00
_cell.angle_beta   90.00
_cell.angle_gamma   90.00
#
_symmetry.space_group_name_H-M   'P 1'
#
loop_
_entity.id
_entity.type
_entity.pdbx_description
1 polymer ?
#
loop_
_entity_poly.entity_id
_entity_poly.type
_entity_poly.pdbx_seq_one_letter_code
_entity_poly.pdbx_strand_id
1 'polypeptide(L)'
;MRTQKPFIFSLMALTVLPFFSLAIGTTFADTTITLEQAVHFTTTDESDVMVQPGTYEVEGTENEIRLLPKSDVAPILLSAQQTPFPEEVDAPIAMSIPLEKEGVYIAWLQPGKRGVEAIGSYSPVQKRGINLFSTTGKLTSQNIRQLQSFAKRLANDPNSKKLQNDWAQVVKDITKQKSLRNSMNVNEMVMIVMRDSIVNQNKDKQYFLKKLQKYNAMGKELSQYLKDLQDKAKKQSGAKKAGIEQRIHTKENELQTLGEDAQLVNIDLQNTLQRLQQTIQMMSNISKQLHDTAMAIIQNLK
;
A
#
# COMPACT_ATOMS: atom_id res chain seq x y z
N MET A 1 -28.08 -41.48 -61.05
CA MET A 1 -27.35 -41.56 -59.77
C MET A 1 -26.59 -40.25 -59.56
N ARG A 2 -27.05 -39.40 -58.61
CA ARG A 2 -26.38 -38.18 -58.17
C ARG A 2 -26.22 -38.27 -56.66
N THR A 3 -24.98 -38.37 -56.19
CA THR A 3 -24.62 -38.48 -54.78
C THR A 3 -24.57 -37.10 -54.14
N GLN A 4 -25.55 -36.78 -53.29
CA GLN A 4 -25.50 -35.64 -52.36
C GLN A 4 -24.46 -35.92 -51.27
N LYS A 5 -23.53 -34.98 -51.05
CA LYS A 5 -22.64 -34.99 -49.89
C LYS A 5 -23.32 -34.23 -48.72
N PRO A 6 -23.26 -34.73 -47.48
CA PRO A 6 -23.82 -34.03 -46.34
C PRO A 6 -22.91 -32.86 -45.95
N PHE A 7 -23.49 -31.66 -45.91
CA PHE A 7 -22.89 -30.45 -45.38
C PHE A 7 -22.91 -30.57 -43.84
N ILE A 8 -21.78 -30.94 -43.24
CA ILE A 8 -21.62 -30.96 -41.78
C ILE A 8 -21.43 -29.51 -41.33
N PHE A 9 -22.50 -28.89 -40.84
CA PHE A 9 -22.43 -27.64 -40.08
C PHE A 9 -21.74 -27.93 -38.75
N SER A 10 -20.45 -27.62 -38.68
CA SER A 10 -19.70 -27.61 -37.43
C SER A 10 -20.16 -26.40 -36.61
N LEU A 11 -21.06 -26.67 -35.67
CA LEU A 11 -21.51 -25.72 -34.65
C LEU A 11 -20.35 -25.53 -33.66
N MET A 12 -19.47 -24.56 -33.92
CA MET A 12 -18.54 -24.08 -32.90
C MET A 12 -19.37 -23.49 -31.76
N ALA A 13 -19.47 -24.25 -30.67
CA ALA A 13 -19.96 -23.76 -29.39
C ALA A 13 -18.97 -22.68 -28.92
N LEU A 14 -19.27 -21.43 -29.25
CA LEU A 14 -18.62 -20.24 -28.71
C LEU A 14 -18.90 -20.25 -27.20
N THR A 15 -17.97 -20.81 -26.42
CA THR A 15 -17.99 -20.74 -24.97
C THR A 15 -17.86 -19.28 -24.57
N VAL A 16 -18.99 -18.63 -24.34
CA VAL A 16 -19.09 -17.32 -23.71
C VAL A 16 -18.50 -17.50 -22.31
N LEU A 17 -17.21 -17.21 -22.16
CA LEU A 17 -16.59 -17.06 -20.86
C LEU A 17 -17.42 -16.01 -20.09
N PRO A 18 -17.91 -16.33 -18.88
CA PRO A 18 -18.60 -15.34 -18.08
C PRO A 18 -17.60 -14.22 -17.79
N PHE A 19 -17.77 -13.08 -18.47
CA PHE A 19 -17.17 -11.83 -18.09
C PHE A 19 -17.64 -11.56 -16.65
N PHE A 20 -16.79 -11.90 -15.69
CA PHE A 20 -16.93 -11.44 -14.31
C PHE A 20 -16.92 -9.91 -14.37
N SER A 21 -18.11 -9.32 -14.38
CA SER A 21 -18.27 -7.88 -14.21
C SER A 21 -17.92 -7.58 -12.76
N LEU A 22 -16.65 -7.22 -12.49
CA LEU A 22 -16.34 -6.52 -11.25
C LEU A 22 -17.03 -5.16 -11.31
N ALA A 23 -18.15 -5.04 -10.60
CA ALA A 23 -18.76 -3.76 -10.31
C ALA A 23 -17.80 -2.97 -9.39
N ILE A 24 -17.00 -2.09 -9.98
CA ILE A 24 -16.21 -1.10 -9.25
C ILE A 24 -17.03 0.19 -9.29
N GLY A 25 -17.67 0.54 -8.18
CA GLY A 25 -18.56 1.69 -8.16
C GLY A 25 -19.17 1.98 -6.80
N THR A 26 -18.35 2.07 -5.76
CA THR A 26 -18.67 2.72 -4.49
C THR A 26 -17.35 2.90 -3.74
N THR A 27 -16.93 4.15 -3.53
CA THR A 27 -15.95 4.49 -2.50
C THR A 27 -16.63 4.26 -1.15
N PHE A 28 -16.63 3.01 -0.69
CA PHE A 28 -17.06 2.73 0.67
C PHE A 28 -16.04 3.40 1.59
N ALA A 29 -16.54 4.24 2.49
CA ALA A 29 -15.78 4.60 3.69
C ALA A 29 -15.55 3.30 4.44
N ASP A 30 -14.39 2.68 4.20
CA ASP A 30 -14.00 1.49 4.93
C ASP A 30 -13.43 1.96 6.26
N THR A 31 -14.32 2.08 7.23
CA THR A 31 -13.98 2.43 8.60
C THR A 31 -13.67 1.18 9.41
N THR A 32 -13.55 0.01 8.78
CA THR A 32 -13.36 -1.25 9.49
C THR A 32 -11.95 -1.79 9.32
N ILE A 33 -11.40 -2.35 10.40
CA ILE A 33 -10.15 -3.11 10.38
C ILE A 33 -10.39 -4.51 10.94
N THR A 34 -9.53 -5.45 10.58
CA THR A 34 -9.53 -6.79 11.18
C THR A 34 -8.16 -7.07 11.77
N LEU A 35 -8.15 -7.46 13.05
CA LEU A 35 -6.97 -7.90 13.77
C LEU A 35 -6.99 -9.43 13.83
N GLU A 36 -5.96 -10.07 13.29
CA GLU A 36 -5.85 -11.53 13.23
C GLU A 36 -5.36 -12.15 14.54
N GLN A 37 -4.71 -11.36 15.39
CA GLN A 37 -4.09 -11.79 16.64
C GLN A 37 -4.31 -10.74 17.72
N ALA A 38 -4.09 -11.12 18.98
CA ALA A 38 -4.15 -10.17 20.09
C ALA A 38 -2.99 -9.17 19.98
N VAL A 39 -3.28 -7.89 20.15
CA VAL A 39 -2.31 -6.80 20.01
C VAL A 39 -2.39 -5.89 21.22
N HIS A 40 -1.24 -5.59 21.81
CA HIS A 40 -1.09 -4.65 22.90
C HIS A 40 -0.90 -3.23 22.36
N PHE A 41 -1.69 -2.29 22.86
CA PHE A 41 -1.59 -0.87 22.52
C PHE A 41 -1.41 -0.04 23.80
N THR A 42 -0.92 1.17 23.63
CA THR A 42 -0.90 2.18 24.69
C THR A 42 -2.18 2.99 24.64
N THR A 43 -2.88 3.12 25.75
CA THR A 43 -4.04 3.99 25.95
C THR A 43 -3.61 5.43 26.25
N THR A 44 -4.55 6.38 26.28
CA THR A 44 -4.25 7.79 26.58
C THR A 44 -3.80 8.08 28.01
N ASP A 45 -4.04 7.15 28.94
CA ASP A 45 -3.50 7.18 30.31
C ASP A 45 -2.16 6.43 30.43
N GLU A 46 -1.49 6.13 29.31
CA GLU A 46 -0.22 5.39 29.24
C GLU A 46 -0.27 3.98 29.87
N SER A 47 -1.48 3.40 29.95
CA SER A 47 -1.67 2.01 30.32
C SER A 47 -1.59 1.09 29.10
N ASP A 48 -1.29 -0.18 29.35
CA ASP A 48 -1.23 -1.21 28.30
C ASP A 48 -2.62 -1.84 28.17
N VAL A 49 -3.18 -1.83 26.97
CA VAL A 49 -4.46 -2.48 26.67
C VAL A 49 -4.26 -3.57 25.62
N MET A 50 -4.71 -4.78 25.93
CA MET A 50 -4.69 -5.90 24.99
C MET A 50 -6.01 -5.92 24.20
N VAL A 51 -5.92 -5.62 22.92
CA VAL A 51 -7.03 -5.73 21.96
C VAL A 51 -7.06 -7.16 21.43
N GLN A 52 -8.22 -7.82 21.52
CA GLN A 52 -8.39 -9.19 21.05
C GLN A 52 -8.45 -9.28 19.52
N PRO A 53 -8.23 -10.46 18.92
CA PRO A 53 -8.53 -10.67 17.51
C PRO A 53 -10.01 -10.39 17.21
N GLY A 54 -10.29 -9.74 16.07
CA GLY A 54 -11.66 -9.40 15.69
C GLY A 54 -11.75 -8.31 14.62
N THR A 55 -12.98 -8.04 14.18
CA THR A 55 -13.29 -6.91 13.31
C THR A 55 -13.78 -5.74 14.14
N TYR A 56 -13.18 -4.58 13.92
CA TYR A 56 -13.44 -3.35 14.63
C TYR A 56 -13.83 -2.27 13.64
N GLU A 57 -14.86 -1.51 13.97
CA GLU A 57 -15.04 -0.19 13.39
C GLU A 57 -14.07 0.78 14.09
N VAL A 58 -13.50 1.69 13.33
CA VAL A 58 -12.45 2.59 13.78
C VAL A 58 -12.98 4.00 13.65
N GLU A 59 -12.85 4.75 14.73
CA GLU A 59 -13.02 6.19 14.75
C GLU A 59 -11.71 6.82 15.24
N GLY A 60 -11.48 8.08 14.90
CA GLY A 60 -10.32 8.82 15.41
C GLY A 60 -10.65 10.27 15.70
N THR A 61 -10.09 10.76 16.80
CA THR A 61 -10.07 12.17 17.20
C THR A 61 -8.67 12.74 16.94
N GLU A 62 -8.35 13.90 17.52
CA GLU A 62 -7.04 14.51 17.35
C GLU A 62 -5.88 13.70 17.93
N ASN A 63 -6.07 12.97 19.03
CA ASN A 63 -4.98 12.29 19.73
C ASN A 63 -5.33 10.83 20.09
N GLU A 64 -6.47 10.33 19.62
CA GLU A 64 -6.99 9.02 20.02
C GLU A 64 -7.57 8.28 18.83
N ILE A 65 -7.37 6.96 18.81
CA ILE A 65 -8.12 6.03 17.95
C ILE A 65 -9.05 5.23 18.84
N ARG A 66 -10.34 5.17 18.46
CA ARG A 66 -11.36 4.38 19.13
C ARG A 66 -11.67 3.14 18.29
N LEU A 67 -11.50 1.96 18.87
CA LEU A 67 -11.91 0.69 18.28
C LEU A 67 -13.27 0.27 18.84
N LEU A 68 -14.27 0.19 17.97
CA LEU A 68 -15.62 -0.25 18.28
C LEU A 68 -15.77 -1.71 17.84
N PRO A 69 -15.76 -2.67 18.78
CA PRO A 69 -16.03 -4.06 18.44
C PRO A 69 -17.49 -4.21 17.96
N LYS A 70 -17.77 -5.19 17.09
CA LYS A 70 -19.15 -5.49 16.65
C LYS A 70 -20.07 -6.01 17.77
N SER A 71 -19.50 -6.45 18.89
CA SER A 71 -20.22 -6.86 20.09
C SER A 71 -20.66 -5.64 20.91
N ASP A 72 -21.63 -5.81 21.81
CA ASP A 72 -22.08 -4.78 22.78
C ASP A 72 -21.05 -4.54 23.92
N VAL A 73 -19.78 -4.46 23.56
CA VAL A 73 -18.65 -4.23 24.47
C VAL A 73 -18.21 -2.78 24.34
N ALA A 74 -17.81 -2.18 25.46
CA ALA A 74 -17.36 -0.80 25.49
C ALA A 74 -16.21 -0.54 24.48
N PRO A 75 -16.17 0.63 23.82
CA PRO A 75 -15.10 0.98 22.89
C PRO A 75 -13.72 0.99 23.56
N ILE A 76 -12.69 0.59 22.82
CA ILE A 76 -11.30 0.59 23.29
C ILE A 76 -10.63 1.88 22.80
N LEU A 77 -10.08 2.67 23.73
CA LEU A 77 -9.40 3.94 23.43
C LEU A 77 -7.89 3.72 23.35
N LEU A 78 -7.31 4.03 22.20
CA LEU A 78 -5.88 3.94 21.92
C LEU A 78 -5.28 5.34 21.86
N SER A 79 -4.10 5.52 22.45
CA SER A 79 -3.28 6.69 22.21
C SER A 79 -2.80 6.69 20.77
N ALA A 80 -2.96 7.83 20.10
CA ALA A 80 -2.57 8.00 18.71
C ALA A 80 -1.76 9.29 18.54
N GLN A 81 -0.92 9.33 17.49
CA GLN A 81 -0.16 10.51 17.11
C GLN A 81 -0.76 11.12 15.84
N GLN A 82 -0.84 12.45 15.79
CA GLN A 82 -1.22 13.14 14.56
C GLN A 82 -0.13 12.98 13.53
N THR A 83 -0.52 12.50 12.36
CA THR A 83 0.38 12.39 11.22
C THR A 83 -0.25 13.10 10.02
N PRO A 84 0.43 14.12 9.46
CA PRO A 84 -0.06 14.77 8.25
C PRO A 84 0.00 13.79 7.09
N PHE A 85 -1.12 13.59 6.41
CA PHE A 85 -1.18 12.73 5.24
C PHE A 85 -1.07 13.57 3.96
N PRO A 86 -0.21 13.18 3.01
CA PRO A 86 0.01 13.98 1.80
C PRO A 86 -1.19 13.96 0.85
N GLU A 87 -2.01 12.91 0.93
CA GLU A 87 -3.15 12.68 0.06
C GLU A 87 -4.45 13.07 0.77
N GLU A 88 -5.33 13.74 0.05
CA GLU A 88 -6.66 14.08 0.53
C GLU A 88 -7.60 12.90 0.28
N VAL A 89 -8.39 12.55 1.30
CA VAL A 89 -9.39 11.49 1.21
C VAL A 89 -10.78 12.12 1.22
N ASP A 90 -11.67 11.64 0.35
CA ASP A 90 -13.04 12.19 0.23
C ASP A 90 -13.95 11.74 1.38
N ALA A 91 -13.58 10.65 2.05
CA ALA A 91 -14.28 10.10 3.20
C ALA A 91 -13.25 9.51 4.19
N PRO A 92 -13.62 9.30 5.47
CA PRO A 92 -12.74 8.66 6.42
C PRO A 92 -12.38 7.23 6.02
N ILE A 93 -11.13 6.84 6.25
CA ILE A 93 -10.60 5.51 5.92
C ILE A 93 -9.81 4.98 7.11
N ALA A 94 -10.11 3.76 7.53
CA ALA A 94 -9.33 3.01 8.48
C ALA A 94 -8.37 2.06 7.75
N MET A 95 -7.16 1.91 8.28
CA MET A 95 -6.18 0.97 7.76
C MET A 95 -5.50 0.23 8.91
N SER A 96 -5.32 -1.07 8.74
CA SER A 96 -4.46 -1.90 9.59
C SER A 96 -3.38 -2.56 8.73
N ILE A 97 -2.12 -2.35 9.12
CA ILE A 97 -0.96 -2.92 8.43
C ILE A 97 -0.24 -3.84 9.44
N PRO A 98 -0.22 -5.17 9.22
CA PRO A 98 0.57 -6.06 10.07
C PRO A 98 2.06 -5.77 9.90
N LEU A 99 2.75 -5.58 11.01
CA LEU A 99 4.21 -5.47 11.10
C LEU A 99 4.74 -6.87 11.45
N GLU A 100 5.28 -7.57 10.45
CA GLU A 100 5.54 -9.03 10.42
C GLU A 100 5.70 -9.76 11.76
N LYS A 101 6.57 -9.29 12.65
CA LYS A 101 6.83 -9.92 13.96
C LYS A 101 6.68 -8.98 15.15
N GLU A 102 6.42 -7.71 14.89
CA GLU A 102 6.55 -6.66 15.90
C GLU A 102 5.18 -6.16 16.36
N GLY A 103 4.15 -6.23 15.52
CA GLY A 103 2.81 -5.81 15.90
C GLY A 103 1.92 -5.39 14.73
N VAL A 104 1.09 -4.37 14.96
CA VAL A 104 0.15 -3.84 13.97
C VAL A 104 0.20 -2.31 14.00
N TYR A 105 0.30 -1.71 12.82
CA TYR A 105 0.12 -0.28 12.63
C TYR A 105 -1.32 0.00 12.24
N ILE A 106 -2.01 0.87 12.98
CA ILE A 106 -3.37 1.33 12.68
C ILE A 106 -3.31 2.80 12.31
N ALA A 107 -3.95 3.17 11.21
CA ALA A 107 -4.14 4.56 10.81
C ALA A 107 -5.62 4.87 10.58
N TRP A 108 -6.03 6.05 11.02
CA TRP A 108 -7.32 6.65 10.73
C TRP A 108 -7.09 7.92 9.92
N LEU A 109 -7.55 7.91 8.67
CA LEU A 109 -7.44 9.01 7.73
C LEU A 109 -8.74 9.81 7.69
N GLN A 110 -8.66 11.12 7.80
CA GLN A 110 -9.79 12.03 7.72
C GLN A 110 -9.67 12.95 6.50
N PRO A 111 -10.81 13.43 5.96
CA PRO A 111 -10.80 14.51 4.97
C PRO A 111 -9.99 15.72 5.43
N GLY A 112 -9.33 16.40 4.50
CA GLY A 112 -8.50 17.58 4.80
C GLY A 112 -7.06 17.26 5.25
N LYS A 113 -6.49 16.13 4.81
CA LYS A 113 -5.07 15.74 5.00
C LYS A 113 -4.66 15.53 6.46
N ARG A 114 -5.63 15.19 7.31
CA ARG A 114 -5.41 14.87 8.72
C ARG A 114 -5.54 13.37 8.92
N GLY A 115 -4.71 12.83 9.78
CA GLY A 115 -4.85 11.46 10.22
C GLY A 115 -4.22 11.28 11.58
N VAL A 116 -4.64 10.22 12.26
CA VAL A 116 -4.02 9.76 13.49
C VAL A 116 -3.57 8.33 13.32
N GLU A 117 -2.46 7.99 13.95
CA GLU A 117 -1.87 6.66 13.87
C GLU A 117 -1.54 6.10 15.25
N ALA A 118 -1.72 4.80 15.42
CA ALA A 118 -1.35 4.05 16.61
C ALA A 118 -0.54 2.82 16.22
N ILE A 119 0.45 2.47 17.04
CA ILE A 119 1.26 1.27 16.87
C ILE A 119 0.98 0.36 18.05
N GLY A 120 0.55 -0.85 17.75
CA GLY A 120 0.42 -1.93 18.71
C GLY A 120 1.50 -2.99 18.52
N SER A 121 1.76 -3.79 19.55
CA SER A 121 2.73 -4.90 19.54
C SER A 121 2.06 -6.23 19.83
N TYR A 122 2.55 -7.33 19.23
CA TYR A 122 2.11 -8.69 19.59
C TYR A 122 2.67 -9.17 20.93
N SER A 123 3.66 -8.47 21.48
CA SER A 123 4.18 -8.72 22.82
C SER A 123 3.63 -7.68 23.79
N PRO A 124 3.34 -8.05 25.05
CA PRO A 124 2.98 -7.07 26.07
C PRO A 124 4.01 -5.96 26.11
N VAL A 125 3.54 -4.71 26.19
CA VAL A 125 4.42 -3.57 26.43
C VAL A 125 4.96 -3.72 27.86
N GLN A 126 6.03 -4.52 28.00
CA GLN A 126 6.77 -4.52 29.25
C GLN A 126 7.29 -3.10 29.40
N LYS A 127 6.82 -2.39 30.43
CA LYS A 127 7.42 -1.17 30.97
C LYS A 127 8.83 -1.49 31.52
N ARG A 128 9.70 -2.09 30.72
CA ARG A 128 11.13 -1.87 30.87
C ARG A 128 11.29 -0.43 30.40
N GLY A 129 11.88 0.44 31.23
CA GLY A 129 12.16 1.84 30.91
C GLY A 129 13.12 1.99 29.73
N ILE A 130 12.73 1.49 28.57
CA ILE A 130 13.35 1.62 27.28
C ILE A 130 12.38 2.48 26.50
N ASN A 131 12.53 3.80 26.64
CA ASN A 131 12.03 4.72 25.64
C ASN A 131 12.66 4.31 24.30
N LEU A 132 11.97 3.50 23.50
CA LEU A 132 12.43 3.05 22.18
C LEU A 132 12.78 4.25 21.26
N PHE A 133 12.33 5.46 21.60
CA PHE A 133 12.48 6.67 20.79
C PHE A 133 13.10 7.88 21.50
N SER A 134 13.56 7.79 22.76
CA SER A 134 14.24 8.92 23.42
C SER A 134 15.76 8.79 23.45
N THR A 135 16.41 8.57 22.31
CA THR A 135 17.83 8.90 22.17
C THR A 135 17.95 10.41 21.94
N THR A 136 17.72 11.22 22.97
CA THR A 136 17.99 12.68 22.97
C THR A 136 19.50 13.00 22.91
N GLY A 137 20.33 12.02 22.58
CA GLY A 137 21.76 12.19 22.38
C GLY A 137 22.04 12.93 21.07
N LYS A 138 22.80 14.02 21.16
CA LYS A 138 23.29 14.75 19.99
C LYS A 138 24.04 13.80 19.05
N LEU A 139 23.84 13.97 17.74
CA LEU A 139 24.52 13.22 16.70
C LEU A 139 26.05 13.34 16.88
N THR A 140 26.73 12.26 17.27
CA THR A 140 28.20 12.28 17.44
C THR A 140 28.92 12.04 16.11
N SER A 141 30.19 12.44 16.04
CA SER A 141 31.08 12.13 14.91
C SER A 141 31.15 10.62 14.63
N GLN A 142 31.00 9.78 15.65
CA GLN A 142 30.97 8.32 15.52
C GLN A 142 29.68 7.84 14.85
N ASN A 143 28.52 8.41 15.23
CA ASN A 143 27.24 8.12 14.56
C ASN A 143 27.29 8.50 13.07
N ILE A 144 27.90 9.65 12.74
CA ILE A 144 28.08 10.09 11.35
C ILE A 144 28.91 9.07 10.56
N ARG A 145 30.02 8.57 11.12
CA ARG A 145 30.85 7.55 10.46
C ARG A 145 30.11 6.23 10.27
N GLN A 146 29.30 5.81 11.26
CA GLN A 146 28.48 4.61 11.15
C GLN A 146 27.44 4.74 10.03
N LEU A 147 26.74 5.87 9.95
CA LEU A 147 25.80 6.18 8.87
C LEU A 147 26.48 6.21 7.49
N GLN A 148 27.67 6.79 7.39
CA GLN A 148 28.45 6.77 6.14
C GLN A 148 28.86 5.34 5.75
N SER A 149 29.24 4.51 6.71
CA SER A 149 29.58 3.09 6.46
C SER A 149 28.36 2.30 6.01
N PHE A 150 27.20 2.60 6.57
CA PHE A 150 25.93 1.99 6.22
C PHE A 150 25.51 2.41 4.80
N ALA A 151 25.59 3.70 4.47
CA ALA A 151 25.35 4.21 3.13
C ALA A 151 26.28 3.56 2.08
N LYS A 152 27.55 3.32 2.42
CA LYS A 152 28.49 2.58 1.55
C LYS A 152 28.09 1.11 1.35
N ARG A 153 27.55 0.45 2.37
CA ARG A 153 27.04 -0.93 2.25
C ARG A 153 25.80 -1.00 1.39
N LEU A 154 24.85 -0.07 1.58
CA LEU A 154 23.71 0.09 0.69
C LEU A 154 24.16 0.33 -0.75
N ALA A 155 25.16 1.21 -0.98
CA ALA A 155 25.69 1.53 -2.30
C ALA A 155 26.26 0.33 -3.07
N ASN A 156 26.62 -0.75 -2.39
CA ASN A 156 27.15 -1.96 -3.00
C ASN A 156 26.05 -3.00 -3.33
N ASP A 157 24.80 -2.76 -2.94
CA ASP A 157 23.68 -3.64 -3.28
C ASP A 157 23.10 -3.25 -4.66
N PRO A 158 23.19 -4.12 -5.69
CA PRO A 158 22.68 -3.82 -7.03
C PRO A 158 21.17 -3.55 -7.08
N ASN A 159 20.40 -4.04 -6.10
CA ASN A 159 18.95 -3.82 -6.03
C ASN A 159 18.57 -2.52 -5.31
N SER A 160 19.54 -1.83 -4.68
CA SER A 160 19.26 -0.67 -3.83
C SER A 160 19.37 0.68 -4.55
N LYS A 161 19.69 0.72 -5.86
CA LYS A 161 19.99 1.98 -6.59
C LYS A 161 18.97 3.10 -6.36
N LYS A 162 17.67 2.79 -6.29
CA LYS A 162 16.61 3.79 -5.98
C LYS A 162 16.77 4.30 -4.55
N LEU A 163 16.85 3.39 -3.57
CA LEU A 163 17.06 3.76 -2.17
C LEU A 163 18.37 4.49 -1.93
N GLN A 164 19.43 4.15 -2.67
CA GLN A 164 20.71 4.85 -2.62
C GLN A 164 20.57 6.31 -3.05
N ASN A 165 19.84 6.56 -4.14
CA ASN A 165 19.57 7.91 -4.62
C ASN A 165 18.70 8.68 -3.61
N ASP A 166 17.65 8.04 -3.09
CA ASP A 166 16.76 8.63 -2.07
C ASP A 166 17.54 8.97 -0.79
N TRP A 167 18.39 8.06 -0.31
CA TRP A 167 19.24 8.26 0.86
C TRP A 167 20.26 9.39 0.64
N ALA A 168 20.93 9.40 -0.52
CA ALA A 168 21.89 10.44 -0.87
C ALA A 168 21.23 11.82 -0.91
N GLN A 169 20.01 11.91 -1.42
CA GLN A 169 19.23 13.15 -1.47
C GLN A 169 18.82 13.60 -0.06
N VAL A 170 18.31 12.71 0.79
CA VAL A 170 17.95 13.05 2.18
C VAL A 170 19.16 13.52 2.98
N VAL A 171 20.30 12.82 2.88
CA VAL A 171 21.56 13.26 3.52
C VAL A 171 21.99 14.64 3.01
N LYS A 172 21.86 14.91 1.71
CA LYS A 172 22.17 16.21 1.10
C LYS A 172 21.25 17.32 1.62
N ASP A 173 19.98 17.04 1.80
CA ASP A 173 19.00 18.02 2.27
C ASP A 173 19.19 18.33 3.77
N ILE A 174 19.46 17.30 4.58
CA ILE A 174 19.78 17.48 6.00
C ILE A 174 21.11 18.22 6.19
N THR A 175 22.12 17.90 5.37
CA THR A 175 23.40 18.61 5.46
C THR A 175 23.27 20.08 5.04
N LYS A 176 22.34 20.45 4.16
CA LYS A 176 22.07 21.85 3.81
C LYS A 176 21.32 22.60 4.93
N GLN A 177 20.46 21.93 5.69
CA GLN A 177 19.71 22.57 6.77
C GLN A 177 20.52 22.63 8.08
N LYS A 178 21.10 23.81 8.34
CA LYS A 178 21.95 24.08 9.52
C LYS A 178 21.21 23.86 10.86
N SER A 179 19.89 24.05 10.89
CA SER A 179 19.03 23.81 12.05
C SER A 179 18.89 22.31 12.37
N LEU A 180 18.68 21.47 11.36
CA LEU A 180 18.53 20.02 11.54
C LEU A 180 19.81 19.33 12.02
N ARG A 181 20.99 19.84 11.64
CA ARG A 181 22.28 19.26 12.03
C ARG A 181 22.50 19.18 13.55
N ASN A 182 21.89 20.08 14.33
CA ASN A 182 22.15 20.19 15.76
C ASN A 182 21.09 19.52 16.64
N SER A 183 19.93 19.19 16.08
CA SER A 183 18.78 18.68 16.84
C SER A 183 18.32 17.29 16.42
N MET A 184 18.62 16.86 15.19
CA MET A 184 18.04 15.63 14.66
C MET A 184 18.83 14.40 15.09
N ASN A 185 18.14 13.39 15.62
CA ASN A 185 18.74 12.11 15.98
C ASN A 185 18.85 11.18 14.75
N VAL A 186 19.78 10.21 14.79
CA VAL A 186 19.92 9.15 13.79
C VAL A 186 18.61 8.41 13.55
N ASN A 187 17.85 8.14 14.61
CA ASN A 187 16.54 7.48 14.48
C ASN A 187 15.56 8.34 13.67
N GLU A 188 15.52 9.65 13.92
CA GLU A 188 14.67 10.57 13.16
C GLU A 188 15.09 10.65 11.70
N MET A 189 16.41 10.64 11.41
CA MET A 189 16.93 10.55 10.04
C MET A 189 16.43 9.30 9.33
N VAL A 190 16.57 8.14 9.97
CA VAL A 190 16.12 6.87 9.40
C VAL A 190 14.61 6.92 9.17
N MET A 191 13.83 7.37 10.14
CA MET A 191 12.37 7.49 10.03
C MET A 191 11.94 8.43 8.90
N ILE A 192 12.65 9.54 8.68
CA ILE A 192 12.38 10.45 7.55
C ILE A 192 12.59 9.73 6.22
N VAL A 193 13.71 9.02 6.06
CA VAL A 193 13.97 8.23 4.84
C VAL A 193 12.92 7.15 4.67
N MET A 194 12.57 6.42 5.74
CA MET A 194 11.54 5.38 5.69
C MET A 194 10.20 5.99 5.25
N ARG A 195 9.80 7.11 5.86
CA ARG A 195 8.58 7.84 5.53
C ARG A 195 8.58 8.27 4.06
N ASP A 196 9.65 8.89 3.58
CA ASP A 196 9.74 9.35 2.19
C ASP A 196 9.69 8.19 1.20
N SER A 197 10.37 7.07 1.51
CA SER A 197 10.33 5.86 0.70
C SER A 197 8.92 5.27 0.63
N ILE A 198 8.24 5.15 1.77
CA ILE A 198 6.85 4.68 1.86
C ILE A 198 5.92 5.61 1.09
N VAL A 199 6.04 6.94 1.26
CA VAL A 199 5.22 7.93 0.56
C VAL A 199 5.41 7.81 -0.96
N ASN A 200 6.65 7.67 -1.44
CA ASN A 200 6.91 7.51 -2.87
C ASN A 200 6.35 6.18 -3.42
N GLN A 201 6.47 5.08 -2.66
CA GLN A 201 5.86 3.81 -3.06
C GLN A 201 4.33 3.87 -3.06
N ASN A 202 3.73 4.62 -2.12
CA ASN A 202 2.29 4.86 -2.11
C ASN A 202 1.85 5.67 -3.33
N LYS A 203 2.62 6.67 -3.77
CA LYS A 203 2.36 7.38 -5.04
C LYS A 203 2.41 6.45 -6.24
N ASP A 204 3.42 5.57 -6.30
CA ASP A 204 3.53 4.57 -7.38
C ASP A 204 2.30 3.64 -7.38
N LYS A 205 1.87 3.16 -6.20
CA LYS A 205 0.65 2.36 -6.03
C LYS A 205 -0.60 3.10 -6.55
N GLN A 206 -0.80 4.35 -6.14
CA GLN A 206 -1.94 5.16 -6.58
C GLN A 206 -1.95 5.37 -8.09
N TYR A 207 -0.77 5.59 -8.69
CA TYR A 207 -0.63 5.70 -10.14
C TYR A 207 -1.12 4.42 -10.84
N PHE A 208 -0.67 3.24 -10.40
CA PHE A 208 -1.11 1.98 -11.00
C PHE A 208 -2.59 1.68 -10.77
N LEU A 209 -3.14 2.01 -9.59
CA LEU A 209 -4.57 1.87 -9.32
C LEU A 209 -5.42 2.72 -10.26
N LYS A 210 -5.08 4.01 -10.42
CA LYS A 210 -5.76 4.90 -11.37
C LYS A 210 -5.65 4.39 -12.81
N LYS A 211 -4.48 3.85 -13.19
CA LYS A 211 -4.27 3.26 -14.51
C LYS A 211 -5.16 2.02 -14.73
N LEU A 212 -5.26 1.13 -13.75
CA LEU A 212 -6.16 -0.05 -13.78
C LEU A 212 -7.63 0.38 -13.90
N GLN A 213 -8.06 1.36 -13.11
CA GLN A 213 -9.42 1.89 -13.18
C GLN A 213 -9.74 2.41 -14.59
N LYS A 214 -8.80 3.16 -15.21
CA LYS A 214 -8.94 3.65 -16.57
C LYS A 214 -9.06 2.50 -17.58
N TYR A 215 -8.22 1.47 -17.47
CA TYR A 215 -8.30 0.30 -18.36
C TYR A 215 -9.62 -0.46 -18.22
N ASN A 216 -10.10 -0.65 -16.98
CA ASN A 216 -11.39 -1.28 -16.73
C ASN A 216 -12.56 -0.47 -17.32
N ALA A 217 -12.53 0.86 -17.19
CA ALA A 217 -13.52 1.74 -17.80
C ALA A 217 -13.51 1.64 -19.34
N MET A 218 -12.33 1.69 -19.97
CA MET A 218 -12.18 1.53 -21.42
C MET A 218 -12.66 0.15 -21.89
N GLY A 219 -12.35 -0.92 -21.16
CA GLY A 219 -12.84 -2.27 -21.46
C GLY A 219 -14.36 -2.36 -21.40
N LYS A 220 -15.00 -1.72 -20.43
CA LYS A 220 -16.47 -1.65 -20.30
C LYS A 220 -17.10 -0.90 -21.46
N GLU A 221 -16.56 0.26 -21.83
CA GLU A 221 -17.06 1.05 -22.97
C GLU A 221 -16.93 0.29 -24.29
N LEU A 222 -15.78 -0.37 -24.51
CA LEU A 222 -15.54 -1.16 -25.71
C LEU A 222 -16.45 -2.40 -25.79
N SER A 223 -16.68 -3.07 -24.66
CA SER A 223 -17.62 -4.20 -24.57
C SER A 223 -19.06 -3.78 -24.90
N GLN A 224 -19.52 -2.63 -24.38
CA GLN A 224 -20.83 -2.10 -24.70
C GLN A 224 -20.95 -1.73 -26.18
N TYR A 225 -19.91 -1.10 -26.75
CA TYR A 225 -19.88 -0.78 -28.18
C TYR A 225 -19.91 -2.02 -29.08
N LEU A 226 -19.19 -3.09 -28.72
CA LEU A 226 -19.24 -4.37 -29.43
C LEU A 226 -20.64 -4.98 -29.41
N LYS A 227 -21.31 -4.92 -28.25
CA LYS A 227 -22.71 -5.38 -28.11
C LYS A 227 -23.65 -4.61 -29.04
N ASP A 228 -23.52 -3.29 -29.08
CA ASP A 228 -24.33 -2.44 -29.96
C ASP A 228 -24.07 -2.72 -31.45
N LEU A 229 -22.81 -2.98 -31.85
CA LEU A 229 -22.46 -3.39 -33.20
C LEU A 229 -23.06 -4.76 -33.55
N GLN A 230 -23.00 -5.71 -32.63
CA GLN A 230 -23.56 -7.04 -32.82
C GLN A 230 -25.08 -6.98 -33.00
N ASP A 231 -25.77 -6.17 -32.21
CA ASP A 231 -27.22 -5.96 -32.32
C ASP A 231 -27.60 -5.25 -33.63
N LYS A 232 -26.78 -4.30 -34.10
CA LYS A 232 -26.94 -3.69 -35.44
C LYS A 232 -26.71 -4.70 -36.57
N ALA A 233 -25.70 -5.56 -36.45
CA ALA A 233 -25.41 -6.60 -37.44
C ALA A 233 -26.58 -7.58 -37.59
N LYS A 234 -27.20 -7.99 -36.47
CA LYS A 234 -28.39 -8.88 -36.47
C LYS A 234 -29.59 -8.28 -37.20
N LYS A 235 -29.72 -6.95 -37.21
CA LYS A 235 -30.83 -6.23 -37.84
C LYS A 235 -30.59 -5.89 -39.31
N GLN A 236 -29.38 -6.11 -39.85
CA GLN A 236 -29.03 -5.77 -41.23
C GLN A 236 -28.81 -7.02 -42.09
N SER A 237 -29.10 -6.92 -43.39
CA SER A 237 -28.88 -7.98 -44.38
C SER A 237 -27.84 -7.59 -45.42
N GLY A 238 -27.19 -8.58 -46.02
CA GLY A 238 -26.28 -8.41 -47.17
C GLY A 238 -24.95 -7.71 -46.84
N ALA A 239 -24.46 -6.89 -47.77
CA ALA A 239 -23.12 -6.28 -47.73
C ALA A 239 -22.87 -5.38 -46.50
N LYS A 240 -23.93 -4.74 -45.97
CA LYS A 240 -23.79 -3.90 -44.77
C LYS A 240 -23.46 -4.73 -43.52
N LYS A 241 -23.95 -5.98 -43.46
CA LYS A 241 -23.63 -6.91 -42.37
C LYS A 241 -22.15 -7.27 -42.35
N ALA A 242 -21.55 -7.57 -43.52
CA ALA A 242 -20.13 -7.89 -43.64
C ALA A 242 -19.22 -6.74 -43.15
N GLY A 243 -19.57 -5.49 -43.48
CA GLY A 243 -18.84 -4.32 -42.98
C GLY A 243 -18.94 -4.15 -41.46
N ILE A 244 -20.07 -4.52 -40.85
CA ILE A 244 -20.22 -4.50 -39.38
C ILE A 244 -19.41 -5.64 -38.75
N GLU A 245 -19.43 -6.84 -39.32
CA GLU A 245 -18.65 -8.00 -38.83
C GLU A 245 -17.13 -7.70 -38.84
N GLN A 246 -16.61 -7.03 -39.88
CA GLN A 246 -15.21 -6.60 -39.89
C GLN A 246 -14.89 -5.61 -38.76
N ARG A 247 -15.77 -4.64 -38.51
CA ARG A 247 -15.60 -3.67 -37.40
C ARG A 247 -15.67 -4.34 -36.03
N ILE A 248 -16.51 -5.36 -35.87
CA ILE A 248 -16.57 -6.19 -34.65
C ILE A 248 -15.20 -6.84 -34.44
N HIS A 249 -14.66 -7.52 -35.45
CA HIS A 249 -13.37 -8.20 -35.32
C HIS A 249 -12.21 -7.24 -34.99
N THR A 250 -12.18 -6.04 -35.60
CA THR A 250 -11.16 -5.04 -35.25
C THR A 250 -11.26 -4.62 -33.79
N LYS A 251 -12.48 -4.40 -33.27
CA LYS A 251 -12.69 -3.99 -31.88
C LYS A 251 -12.50 -5.12 -30.87
N GLU A 252 -12.77 -6.37 -31.24
CA GLU A 252 -12.43 -7.54 -30.43
C GLU A 252 -10.92 -7.64 -30.25
N ASN A 253 -10.13 -7.42 -31.31
CA ASN A 253 -8.67 -7.37 -31.21
C ASN A 253 -8.20 -6.24 -30.28
N GLU A 254 -8.78 -5.03 -30.39
CA GLU A 254 -8.47 -3.94 -29.45
C GLU A 254 -8.82 -4.31 -28.00
N LEU A 255 -9.94 -5.01 -27.77
CA LEU A 255 -10.35 -5.44 -26.43
C LEU A 255 -9.38 -6.48 -25.85
N GLN A 256 -8.90 -7.40 -26.69
CA GLN A 256 -7.86 -8.35 -26.29
C GLN A 256 -6.57 -7.62 -25.88
N THR A 257 -6.11 -6.64 -26.67
CA THR A 257 -4.91 -5.86 -26.33
C THR A 257 -5.08 -5.06 -25.03
N LEU A 258 -6.27 -4.49 -24.79
CA LEU A 258 -6.57 -3.82 -23.51
C LEU A 258 -6.56 -4.78 -22.32
N GLY A 259 -7.00 -6.02 -22.53
CA GLY A 259 -6.92 -7.08 -21.52
C GLY A 259 -5.47 -7.43 -21.16
N GLU A 260 -4.60 -7.56 -22.16
CA GLU A 260 -3.17 -7.81 -21.98
C GLU A 260 -2.48 -6.65 -21.23
N ASP A 261 -2.80 -5.40 -21.59
CA ASP A 261 -2.31 -4.20 -20.89
C ASP A 261 -2.76 -4.16 -19.42
N ALA A 262 -4.03 -4.49 -19.14
CA ALA A 262 -4.56 -4.52 -17.78
C ALA A 262 -3.87 -5.62 -16.94
N GLN A 263 -3.60 -6.79 -17.53
CA GLN A 263 -2.83 -7.85 -16.88
C GLN A 263 -1.41 -7.39 -16.56
N LEU A 264 -0.74 -6.72 -17.51
CA LEU A 264 0.61 -6.21 -17.30
C LEU A 264 0.66 -5.19 -16.15
N VAL A 265 -0.30 -4.26 -16.08
CA VAL A 265 -0.38 -3.30 -14.98
C VAL A 265 -0.64 -3.98 -13.64
N ASN A 266 -1.43 -5.06 -13.62
CA ASN A 266 -1.65 -5.82 -12.39
C ASN A 266 -0.34 -6.51 -11.93
N ILE A 267 0.45 -7.05 -12.86
CA ILE A 267 1.78 -7.60 -12.56
C ILE A 267 2.71 -6.51 -12.02
N ASP A 268 2.72 -5.32 -12.62
CA ASP A 268 3.53 -4.19 -12.13
C ASP A 268 3.11 -3.73 -10.73
N LEU A 269 1.81 -3.70 -10.44
CA LEU A 269 1.28 -3.41 -9.11
C LEU A 269 1.75 -4.45 -8.09
N GLN A 270 1.66 -5.75 -8.42
CA GLN A 270 2.15 -6.82 -7.55
C GLN A 270 3.67 -6.71 -7.30
N ASN A 271 4.45 -6.47 -8.34
CA ASN A 271 5.89 -6.24 -8.23
C ASN A 271 6.21 -5.02 -7.34
N THR A 272 5.41 -3.97 -7.41
CA THR A 272 5.56 -2.76 -6.58
C THR A 272 5.25 -3.05 -5.11
N LEU A 273 4.20 -3.81 -4.83
CA LEU A 273 3.84 -4.25 -3.46
C LEU A 273 4.92 -5.17 -2.88
N GLN A 274 5.47 -6.10 -3.65
CA GLN A 274 6.57 -6.95 -3.21
C GLN A 274 7.83 -6.13 -2.87
N ARG A 275 8.19 -5.15 -3.70
CA ARG A 275 9.31 -4.24 -3.41
C ARG A 275 9.07 -3.40 -2.16
N LEU A 276 7.84 -2.95 -1.93
CA LEU A 276 7.47 -2.24 -0.70
C LEU A 276 7.68 -3.12 0.53
N GLN A 277 7.23 -4.38 0.49
CA GLN A 277 7.44 -5.31 1.59
C GLN A 277 8.94 -5.58 1.84
N GLN A 278 9.72 -5.81 0.78
CA GLN A 278 11.17 -5.99 0.90
C GLN A 278 11.86 -4.76 1.50
N THR A 279 11.43 -3.56 1.10
CA THR A 279 11.96 -2.30 1.64
C THR A 279 11.66 -2.21 3.13
N ILE A 280 10.43 -2.52 3.55
CA ILE A 280 10.02 -2.52 4.97
C ILE A 280 10.84 -3.52 5.79
N GLN A 281 11.07 -4.74 5.29
CA GLN A 281 11.90 -5.73 5.97
C GLN A 281 13.36 -5.27 6.09
N MET A 282 13.93 -4.72 5.01
CA MET A 282 15.29 -4.19 5.06
C MET A 282 15.39 -3.05 6.08
N MET A 283 14.40 -2.15 6.08
CA MET A 283 14.29 -1.04 7.04
C MET A 283 14.18 -1.53 8.49
N SER A 284 13.36 -2.56 8.76
CA SER A 284 13.26 -3.21 10.07
C SER A 284 14.62 -3.79 10.50
N ASN A 285 15.31 -4.51 9.61
CA ASN A 285 16.65 -5.05 9.88
C ASN A 285 17.67 -3.95 10.19
N ILE A 286 17.62 -2.83 9.48
CA ILE A 286 18.49 -1.66 9.73
C ILE A 286 18.18 -1.06 11.10
N SER A 287 16.90 -0.85 11.41
CA SER A 287 16.45 -0.34 12.71
C SER A 287 16.98 -1.21 13.86
N LYS A 288 16.83 -2.53 13.72
CA LYS A 288 17.37 -3.49 14.69
C LYS A 288 18.89 -3.40 14.84
N GLN A 289 19.64 -3.36 13.74
CA GLN A 289 21.11 -3.22 13.80
C GLN A 289 21.56 -1.91 14.46
N LEU A 290 20.85 -0.80 14.19
CA LEU A 290 21.12 0.48 14.84
C LEU A 290 20.81 0.42 16.33
N HIS A 291 19.71 -0.23 16.70
CA HIS A 291 19.34 -0.47 18.10
C HIS A 291 20.39 -1.29 18.84
N ASP A 292 20.79 -2.44 18.28
CA ASP A 292 21.81 -3.32 18.88
C ASP A 292 23.15 -2.58 19.04
N THR A 293 23.52 -1.75 18.06
CA THR A 293 24.73 -0.91 18.13
C THR A 293 24.64 0.13 19.24
N ALA A 294 23.48 0.81 19.37
CA ALA A 294 23.26 1.78 20.43
C ALA A 294 23.35 1.13 21.82
N MET A 295 22.75 -0.06 21.99
CA MET A 295 22.82 -0.82 23.23
C MET A 295 24.25 -1.24 23.58
N ALA A 296 25.04 -1.68 22.59
CA ALA A 296 26.44 -2.02 22.81
C ALA A 296 27.28 -0.80 23.26
N ILE A 297 27.02 0.39 22.70
CA ILE A 297 27.69 1.63 23.13
C ILE A 297 27.31 1.97 24.58
N ILE A 298 26.03 1.89 24.93
CA ILE A 298 25.54 2.18 26.30
C ILE A 298 26.17 1.22 27.31
N GLN A 299 26.30 -0.07 26.97
CA GLN A 299 26.92 -1.06 27.84
C GLN A 299 28.41 -0.78 28.10
N ASN A 300 29.14 -0.29 27.09
CA ASN A 300 30.57 0.04 27.21
C ASN A 300 30.84 1.35 27.98
N LEU A 301 29.82 2.16 28.26
CA LEU A 301 29.94 3.39 29.04
C LEU A 301 29.68 3.18 30.55
N LYS A 302 29.26 1.98 30.96
CA LYS A 302 29.12 1.58 32.37
C LYS A 302 30.40 0.93 32.86
#